data_AF-A0ABD3FDH0-F1
#
_entry.id   AF-A0ABD3FDH0-F1
#
_cell.length_a   1.000
_cell.length_b   1.000
_cell.length_c   1.000
_cell.angle_alpha   90.00
_cell.angle_beta   90.00
_cell.angle_gamma   90.00
#
_symmetry.space_group_name_H-M   'P 1'
#
loop_
_entity.id
_entity.type
_entity.pdbx_description
1 polymer ?
#
loop_
_entity_poly.entity_id
_entity_poly.type
_entity_poly.pdbx_seq_one_letter_code
_entity_poly.pdbx_strand_id
1 'polypeptide(L)'
;MTNTITRVFQWKGMDANVGRCVKGCPTCLKSKHPTVKYAKLPSKSVTVHPWYDVAIYSIDPCDKQQFRGMAVIATSTRLCELHPVEKRFGHARCACLP
;
A
#
# COMPACT_ATOMS: atom_id res chain seq x y z
N MET A 1 11.14 -20.60 17.16
CA MET A 1 10.26 -21.81 17.16
C MET A 1 11.12 -23.07 17.12
N THR A 2 11.98 -23.24 16.12
CA THR A 2 12.89 -24.41 16.01
C THR A 2 13.72 -24.65 17.26
N ASN A 3 14.46 -23.64 17.76
CA ASN A 3 15.30 -23.75 18.96
C ASN A 3 14.56 -24.16 20.24
N THR A 4 13.23 -23.98 20.29
CA THR A 4 12.41 -24.36 21.45
C THR A 4 11.92 -25.79 21.32
N ILE A 5 11.51 -26.19 20.11
CA ILE A 5 11.01 -27.55 19.82
C ILE A 5 12.15 -28.57 19.90
N THR A 6 13.34 -28.21 19.40
CA THR A 6 14.55 -29.07 19.41
C THR A 6 15.02 -29.47 20.81
N ARG A 7 14.56 -28.77 21.86
CA ARG A 7 14.91 -29.11 23.25
C ARG A 7 14.18 -30.35 23.77
N VAL A 8 13.04 -30.70 23.16
CA VAL A 8 12.15 -31.78 23.64
C VAL A 8 11.91 -32.83 22.55
N PHE A 9 11.90 -32.42 21.27
CA PHE A 9 11.63 -33.30 20.15
C PHE A 9 12.71 -33.17 19.08
N GLN A 10 13.16 -34.33 18.58
CA GLN A 10 14.14 -34.42 17.50
C GLN A 10 13.67 -35.49 16.52
N TRP A 11 13.48 -35.14 15.25
CA TRP A 11 13.16 -36.10 14.20
C TRP A 11 13.75 -35.67 12.85
N LYS A 12 13.89 -36.63 11.92
CA LYS A 12 14.43 -36.36 10.58
C LYS A 12 13.49 -35.42 9.82
N GLY A 13 14.02 -34.29 9.35
CA GLY A 13 13.25 -33.30 8.59
C GLY A 13 12.40 -32.35 9.43
N MET A 14 12.64 -32.25 10.74
CA MET A 14 11.95 -31.32 11.63
C MET A 14 11.91 -29.88 11.11
N ASP A 15 13.05 -29.35 10.64
CA ASP A 15 13.13 -27.97 10.16
C ASP A 15 12.20 -27.71 8.97
N ALA A 16 12.11 -28.67 8.05
CA ALA A 16 11.22 -28.58 6.90
C ALA A 16 9.74 -28.61 7.31
N ASN A 17 9.39 -29.40 8.33
CA ASN A 17 8.02 -29.50 8.84
C ASN A 17 7.62 -28.24 9.62
N VAL A 18 8.49 -27.74 10.49
CA VAL A 18 8.29 -26.47 11.21
C VAL A 18 8.18 -25.32 10.21
N GLY A 19 9.04 -25.29 9.19
CA GLY A 19 8.99 -24.31 8.11
C GLY A 19 7.65 -24.33 7.36
N ARG A 20 7.13 -25.52 7.01
CA ARG A 20 5.82 -25.68 6.37
C ARG A 20 4.68 -25.20 7.27
N CYS A 21 4.69 -25.57 8.55
CA CYS A 21 3.67 -25.14 9.52
C CYS A 21 3.62 -23.61 9.64
N VAL A 22 4.78 -22.97 9.81
CA VAL A 22 4.88 -21.51 9.97
C VAL A 22 4.48 -20.77 8.68
N LYS A 23 4.81 -21.32 7.50
CA LYS A 23 4.40 -20.75 6.20
C LYS A 23 2.91 -20.96 5.90
N GLY A 24 2.28 -22.01 6.46
CA GLY A 24 0.85 -22.28 6.28
C GLY A 24 -0.06 -21.57 7.28
N CYS A 25 0.47 -21.03 8.39
CA CYS A 25 -0.32 -20.39 9.42
C CYS A 25 -0.80 -18.98 9.01
N PRO A 26 -2.12 -18.74 8.85
CA PRO A 26 -2.64 -17.44 8.40
C PRO A 26 -2.31 -16.29 9.36
N THR A 27 -2.33 -16.56 10.66
CA THR A 27 -1.98 -15.57 11.69
C THR A 27 -0.53 -15.14 11.56
N CYS A 28 0.39 -16.10 11.39
CA CYS A 28 1.81 -15.81 11.17
C CYS A 28 2.07 -15.08 9.85
N LEU A 29 1.36 -15.42 8.77
CA LEU A 29 1.52 -14.75 7.49
C LEU A 29 1.06 -13.29 7.55
N LYS A 30 -0.06 -13.00 8.20
CA LYS A 30 -0.62 -11.64 8.30
C LYS A 30 0.17 -10.74 9.27
N SER A 31 0.74 -11.32 10.33
CA SER A 31 1.45 -10.56 11.37
C SER A 31 2.91 -10.28 11.04
N LYS A 32 3.52 -11.05 10.14
CA LYS A 32 4.91 -10.84 9.76
C LYS A 32 5.02 -9.70 8.77
N HIS A 33 5.95 -8.79 9.05
CA HIS A 33 6.33 -7.78 8.07
C HIS A 33 6.90 -8.48 6.82
N PRO A 34 6.43 -8.15 5.61
CA PRO A 34 7.03 -8.66 4.39
C PRO A 34 8.51 -8.28 4.33
N THR A 35 9.39 -9.27 4.19
CA THR A 35 10.84 -9.01 3.99
C THR A 35 11.19 -8.85 2.51
N VAL A 36 10.29 -9.27 1.62
CA VAL A 36 10.41 -9.06 0.18
C VAL A 36 10.19 -7.58 -0.11
N LYS A 37 11.25 -6.90 -0.55
CA LYS A 37 11.15 -5.53 -1.03
C LYS A 37 10.34 -5.52 -2.34
N TYR A 38 9.56 -4.47 -2.54
CA TYR A 38 8.95 -4.22 -3.84
C TYR A 38 10.03 -4.19 -4.93
N ALA A 39 9.68 -4.68 -6.13
CA ALA A 39 10.55 -4.55 -7.29
C ALA A 39 10.86 -3.07 -7.55
N LYS A 40 12.02 -2.80 -8.18
CA LYS A 40 12.33 -1.45 -8.64
C LYS A 40 11.24 -1.01 -9.61
N LEU A 41 10.73 0.21 -9.42
CA LEU A 41 9.84 0.81 -10.41
C LEU A 41 10.57 0.90 -11.75
N PRO A 42 9.90 0.61 -12.87
CA PRO A 42 10.49 0.78 -14.19
C PRO A 42 10.92 2.24 -14.38
N SER A 43 12.00 2.47 -15.14
CA SER A 43 12.39 3.82 -15.50
C SER A 43 11.29 4.48 -16.31
N LYS A 44 10.78 5.62 -15.84
CA LYS A 44 9.77 6.39 -16.56
C LYS A 44 10.41 7.05 -17.78
N SER A 45 10.17 6.53 -18.98
CA SER A 45 10.49 7.22 -20.22
C SER A 45 9.45 8.33 -20.44
N VAL A 46 9.85 9.58 -20.24
CA VAL A 46 8.95 10.73 -20.46
C VAL A 46 9.34 11.40 -21.78
N THR A 47 8.48 11.27 -22.79
CA THR A 47 8.41 12.28 -23.84
C THR A 47 7.58 13.42 -23.29
N VAL A 48 8.16 14.61 -23.15
CA VAL A 48 7.52 15.74 -22.46
C VAL A 48 6.45 16.35 -23.36
N HIS A 49 5.21 15.90 -23.17
CA HIS A 49 4.01 16.57 -23.64
C HIS A 49 3.24 17.06 -22.40
N PRO A 50 3.18 18.38 -22.15
CA PRO A 50 2.40 18.93 -21.05
C PRO A 50 0.95 18.44 -21.14
N TRP A 51 0.35 18.12 -19.99
CA TRP A 51 -1.06 17.70 -19.89
C TRP A 51 -1.46 16.41 -20.63
N TYR A 52 -0.52 15.69 -21.25
CA TYR A 52 -0.78 14.40 -21.90
C TYR A 52 -1.18 13.30 -20.89
N ASP A 53 -0.54 13.30 -19.72
CA ASP A 53 -0.85 12.41 -18.61
C ASP A 53 -0.91 13.24 -17.32
N VAL A 54 -1.95 13.02 -16.52
CA VAL A 54 -2.24 13.75 -15.29
C VAL A 54 -2.53 12.79 -14.15
N ALA A 55 -1.93 13.05 -12.98
CA ALA A 55 -2.28 12.41 -11.73
C ALA A 55 -3.28 13.30 -10.98
N ILE A 56 -4.42 12.72 -10.61
CA ILE A 56 -5.46 13.40 -9.84
C ILE A 56 -5.42 12.85 -8.41
N TYR A 57 -5.30 13.73 -7.42
CA TYR A 57 -5.21 13.36 -6.01
C TYR A 57 -6.21 14.17 -5.18
N SER A 58 -7.02 13.48 -4.36
CA SER A 58 -7.87 14.15 -3.38
C SER A 58 -7.10 14.45 -2.11
N ILE A 59 -7.14 15.71 -1.68
CA ILE A 59 -6.60 16.16 -0.40
C ILE A 59 -7.77 16.17 0.58
N ASP A 60 -7.75 15.22 1.51
CA ASP A 60 -8.68 15.19 2.63
C ASP A 60 -8.27 16.20 3.71
N PRO A 61 -9.24 16.71 4.48
CA PRO A 61 -8.97 17.64 5.56
C PRO A 61 -8.08 17.00 6.62
N CYS A 62 -7.00 17.70 6.98
CA CYS A 62 -6.16 17.35 8.11
C CYS A 62 -6.76 17.99 9.38
N ASP A 63 -6.66 17.31 10.52
CA ASP A 63 -7.42 17.52 11.78
C ASP A 63 -7.66 18.97 12.26
N LYS A 64 -6.88 19.95 11.79
CA LYS A 64 -6.97 21.37 12.16
C LYS A 64 -7.44 22.31 11.05
N GLN A 65 -7.45 21.87 9.79
CA GLN A 65 -7.90 22.67 8.64
C GLN A 65 -8.95 21.87 7.86
N GLN A 66 -10.18 22.39 7.79
CA GLN A 66 -11.28 21.79 7.01
C GLN A 66 -11.09 21.90 5.48
N PHE A 67 -9.89 22.21 5.01
CA PHE A 67 -9.60 22.33 3.59
C PHE A 67 -9.70 20.94 2.95
N ARG A 68 -10.60 20.84 1.97
CA ARG A 68 -10.66 19.71 1.04
C ARG A 68 -10.31 20.25 -0.34
N GLY A 69 -9.40 19.58 -1.01
CA GLY A 69 -8.92 20.00 -2.33
C GLY A 69 -8.73 18.83 -3.27
N MET A 70 -8.58 19.14 -4.54
CA MET A 70 -8.16 18.22 -5.58
C MET A 70 -6.89 18.79 -6.22
N ALA A 71 -5.82 17.99 -6.23
CA ALA A 71 -4.60 18.32 -6.95
C ALA A 71 -4.63 17.63 -8.32
N VAL A 72 -4.38 18.40 -9.38
CA VAL A 72 -4.18 17.90 -10.74
C VAL A 72 -2.72 18.13 -11.09
N ILE A 73 -1.98 17.04 -11.29
CA ILE A 73 -0.52 17.07 -11.48
C ILE A 73 -0.17 16.54 -12.86
N ALA A 74 0.36 17.39 -13.74
CA ALA A 74 0.91 16.95 -15.02
C ALA A 74 2.14 16.06 -14.78
N THR A 75 2.08 14.78 -15.17
CA THR A 75 3.08 13.80 -14.73
C THR A 75 4.41 13.91 -15.47
N SER A 76 4.43 14.63 -16.60
CA SER A 76 5.61 14.89 -17.43
C SER A 76 6.37 16.14 -16.99
N THR A 77 5.66 17.20 -16.59
CA THR A 77 6.24 18.51 -16.23
C THR A 77 6.26 18.79 -14.72
N ARG A 78 5.52 18.00 -13.93
CA ARG A 78 5.28 18.22 -12.49
C ARG A 78 4.58 19.53 -12.16
N LEU A 79 3.94 20.15 -13.14
CA LEU A 79 3.02 21.26 -12.89
C LEU A 79 1.83 20.76 -12.07
N CYS A 80 1.43 21.53 -11.05
CA CYS A 80 0.38 21.16 -10.11
C CYS A 80 -0.64 22.29 -10.02
N GLU A 81 -1.90 21.97 -10.21
CA GLU A 81 -3.04 22.84 -9.99
C GLU A 81 -3.85 22.33 -8.79
N LEU A 82 -4.17 23.23 -7.87
CA LEU A 82 -4.95 22.93 -6.67
C LEU A 82 -6.33 23.57 -6.78
N HIS A 83 -7.36 22.73 -6.77
CA HIS A 83 -8.75 23.18 -6.79
C HIS A 83 -9.42 22.93 -5.44
N PRO A 84 -10.04 23.94 -4.80
CA PRO A 84 -10.87 23.69 -3.63
C PRO A 84 -12.09 22.87 -4.04
N VAL A 85 -12.48 21.91 -3.20
CA VAL A 85 -13.70 21.11 -3.42
C VAL A 85 -14.77 21.60 -2.46
N GLU A 86 -15.85 22.14 -3.01
CA GLU A 86 -17.00 22.57 -2.22
C GLU A 86 -17.70 21.37 -1.57
N LYS A 87 -18.17 21.51 -0.33
CA LYS A 87 -18.90 20.45 0.39
C LYS A 87 -20.24 20.20 -0.31
N ARG A 88 -20.29 19.25 -1.25
CA ARG A 88 -21.58 18.65 -1.64
C ARG A 88 -22.06 17.80 -0.46
N PHE A 89 -23.07 18.29 0.25
CA PHE A 89 -23.83 17.49 1.21
C PHE A 89 -24.49 16.33 0.46
N GLY A 90 -23.81 15.19 0.44
CA GLY A 90 -24.32 13.95 -0.13
C GLY A 90 -23.57 12.80 0.52
N HIS A 91 -24.23 12.14 1.47
CA HIS A 91 -23.77 10.89 2.08
C HIS A 91 -23.67 9.80 1.00
N ALA A 92 -22.59 9.78 0.23
CA ALA A 92 -22.18 8.58 -0.47
C ALA A 92 -21.28 7.80 0.49
N ARG A 93 -21.90 6.94 1.30
CA ARG A 93 -21.16 5.89 2.00
C ARG A 93 -20.43 5.09 0.92
N CYS A 94 -19.10 5.11 0.92
CA CYS A 94 -18.31 4.09 0.24
C CYS A 94 -18.67 2.76 0.90
N ALA A 95 -19.62 2.04 0.31
CA ALA A 95 -19.82 0.64 0.59
C ALA A 95 -18.57 -0.07 0.07
N CYS A 96 -17.68 -0.45 0.97
CA CYS A 96 -16.79 -1.57 0.69
C CYS A 96 -17.71 -2.77 0.44
N LEU A 97 -17.84 -3.16 -0.84
CA LEU A 97 -18.49 -4.40 -1.24
C LEU A 97 -17.77 -5.59 -0.58
N PRO A 98 -18.51 -6.66 -0.24
CA PRO A 98 -18.00 -7.82 0.52
C PRO A 98 -16.90 -8.60 -0.21
#